data_AF-E7SB41-F1
#
_entry.id   AF-E7SB41-F1
#
_cell.length_a   1.000
_cell.length_b   1.000
_cell.length_c   1.000
_cell.angle_alpha   90.00
_cell.angle_beta   90.00
_cell.angle_gamma   90.00
#
_symmetry.space_group_name_H-M   'P 1'
#
loop_
_entity.id
_entity.type
_entity.pdbx_description
1 polymer ?
#
loop_
_entity_poly.entity_id
_entity_poly.type
_entity_poly.pdbx_seq_one_letter_code
_entity_poly.pdbx_strand_id
1 'polypeptide(L)'
;MVSLVFAVYLLLYGYKTLPIVFPITLGIWLLYKSALSLKKAHYLSKRSEELSKKFTFWGLIQLFTGLFLIVSPLSISVFLLHILGLFFFIIGVQSLRLFLKLHNEE
;
A
#
# COMPACT_ATOMS: atom_id res chain seq x y z
N MET A 1 -10.72 -30.25 4.49
CA MET A 1 -9.72 -30.70 3.49
C MET A 1 -9.27 -29.56 2.58
N VAL A 2 -10.19 -28.84 1.91
CA VAL A 2 -9.84 -27.69 1.04
C VAL A 2 -9.06 -26.58 1.77
N SER A 3 -9.45 -26.23 2.99
CA SER A 3 -8.76 -25.22 3.81
C SER A 3 -7.32 -25.58 4.15
N LEU A 4 -7.02 -26.87 4.33
CA LEU A 4 -5.68 -27.36 4.64
C LEU A 4 -4.78 -27.35 3.41
N VAL A 5 -5.32 -27.74 2.24
CA VAL A 5 -4.61 -27.63 0.96
C VAL A 5 -4.34 -26.15 0.62
N PHE A 6 -5.32 -25.29 0.85
CA PHE A 6 -5.18 -23.84 0.63
C PHE A 6 -4.14 -23.21 1.58
N ALA A 7 -4.14 -23.61 2.86
CA ALA A 7 -3.15 -23.18 3.84
C ALA A 7 -1.73 -23.65 3.49
N VAL A 8 -1.56 -24.92 3.08
CA VAL A 8 -0.28 -25.48 2.65
C VAL A 8 0.24 -24.79 1.39
N TYR A 9 -0.64 -24.51 0.43
CA TYR A 9 -0.28 -23.74 -0.77
C TYR A 9 0.15 -22.30 -0.42
N LEU A 10 -0.55 -21.64 0.49
CA LEU A 10 -0.19 -20.30 0.98
C LEU A 10 1.13 -20.29 1.78
N LEU A 11 1.41 -21.32 2.56
CA LEU A 11 2.66 -21.44 3.31
C LEU A 11 3.87 -21.70 2.39
N LEU A 12 3.72 -22.60 1.41
CA LEU A 12 4.82 -22.99 0.52
C LEU A 12 5.06 -21.98 -0.61
N TYR A 13 3.99 -21.47 -1.22
CA TYR A 13 4.04 -20.59 -2.38
C TYR A 13 3.50 -19.19 -2.08
N GLY A 14 2.50 -19.09 -1.21
CA GLY A 14 1.86 -17.82 -0.85
C GLY A 14 2.84 -16.82 -0.28
N TYR A 15 3.85 -17.18 0.51
CA TYR A 15 4.84 -16.20 1.00
C TYR A 15 5.73 -15.60 -0.12
N LYS A 16 6.00 -16.37 -1.18
CA LYS A 16 6.75 -15.88 -2.35
C LYS A 16 5.87 -15.08 -3.31
N THR A 17 4.60 -15.45 -3.44
CA THR A 17 3.68 -14.80 -4.37
C THR A 17 2.91 -13.64 -3.74
N LEU A 18 2.58 -13.65 -2.45
CA LEU A 18 1.88 -12.55 -1.74
C LEU A 18 2.51 -11.18 -2.00
N PRO A 19 3.84 -11.00 -1.89
CA PRO A 19 4.50 -9.73 -2.15
C PRO A 19 4.30 -9.24 -3.59
N ILE A 20 3.87 -10.12 -4.50
CA ILE A 20 3.59 -9.80 -5.89
C ILE A 20 2.08 -9.59 -6.08
N VAL A 21 1.25 -10.52 -5.60
CA VAL A 21 -0.21 -10.47 -5.84
C VAL A 21 -0.86 -9.33 -5.08
N PHE A 22 -0.37 -8.98 -3.89
CA PHE A 22 -0.95 -7.92 -3.07
C PHE A 22 -0.80 -6.52 -3.70
N PRO A 23 0.40 -6.07 -4.12
CA PRO A 23 0.55 -4.80 -4.86
C PRO A 23 -0.23 -4.79 -6.17
N ILE A 24 -0.26 -5.89 -6.92
CA ILE A 24 -0.99 -5.96 -8.19
C ILE A 24 -2.50 -5.80 -7.95
N THR A 25 -3.05 -6.50 -6.96
CA THR A 25 -4.48 -6.40 -6.63
C THR A 25 -4.86 -4.98 -6.21
N LEU A 26 -4.04 -4.35 -5.37
CA LEU A 26 -4.22 -2.95 -4.98
C LEU A 26 -4.07 -2.00 -6.18
N GLY A 27 -3.14 -2.27 -7.08
CA GLY A 27 -2.92 -1.50 -8.29
C GLY A 27 -4.14 -1.52 -9.21
N ILE A 28 -4.70 -2.70 -9.47
CA ILE A 28 -5.92 -2.88 -10.27
C ILE A 28 -7.11 -2.15 -9.62
N TRP A 29 -7.25 -2.28 -8.30
CA TRP A 29 -8.29 -1.57 -7.55
C TRP A 29 -8.16 -0.05 -7.65
N LEU A 30 -6.94 0.49 -7.59
CA LEU A 30 -6.68 1.92 -7.76
C LEU A 30 -6.96 2.40 -9.17
N LEU A 31 -6.62 1.60 -10.20
CA LEU A 31 -6.99 1.91 -11.58
C LEU A 31 -8.51 1.99 -11.76
N TYR A 32 -9.25 1.05 -11.17
CA TYR A 32 -10.72 1.08 -11.18
C TYR A 32 -11.26 2.35 -10.50
N LYS A 33 -10.75 2.70 -9.31
CA LYS A 33 -11.15 3.95 -8.63
C LYS A 33 -10.79 5.20 -9.41
N SER A 34 -9.62 5.22 -10.05
CA SER A 34 -9.18 6.32 -10.89
C SER A 34 -10.14 6.55 -12.05
N ALA A 35 -10.52 5.48 -12.77
CA ALA A 35 -11.50 5.57 -13.85
C ALA A 35 -12.84 6.15 -13.38
N LEU A 36 -13.33 5.74 -12.20
CA LEU A 36 -14.52 6.31 -11.60
C LEU A 36 -14.35 7.80 -11.22
N SER A 37 -13.21 8.18 -10.66
CA SER A 37 -12.90 9.58 -10.30
C SER A 37 -12.86 10.48 -11.53
N LEU A 38 -12.24 10.03 -12.63
CA LEU A 38 -12.18 10.76 -13.89
C LEU A 38 -13.55 10.90 -14.55
N LYS A 39 -14.38 9.83 -14.52
CA LYS A 39 -15.76 9.90 -14.98
C LYS A 39 -16.58 10.91 -14.17
N LYS A 40 -16.39 10.93 -12.84
CA LYS A 40 -17.06 11.88 -11.95
C LYS A 40 -16.57 13.32 -12.18
N ALA A 41 -15.27 13.51 -12.42
CA ALA A 41 -14.70 14.80 -12.79
C ALA A 41 -15.29 15.34 -14.09
N HIS A 42 -15.40 14.50 -15.12
CA HIS A 42 -16.02 14.87 -16.39
C HIS A 42 -17.50 15.29 -16.23
N TYR A 43 -18.25 14.60 -15.37
CA TYR A 43 -19.62 15.00 -15.05
C TYR A 43 -19.67 16.34 -14.28
N LEU A 44 -18.79 16.51 -13.28
CA LEU A 44 -18.70 17.72 -12.46
C LEU A 44 -18.16 18.93 -13.22
N SER A 45 -17.39 18.72 -14.30
CA SER A 45 -16.89 19.79 -15.18
C SER A 45 -18.01 20.69 -15.71
N LYS A 46 -19.21 20.16 -15.93
CA LYS A 46 -20.37 20.94 -16.35
C LYS A 46 -21.00 21.78 -15.23
N ARG A 47 -20.70 21.49 -13.96
CA ARG A 47 -21.36 22.10 -12.80
C ARG A 47 -20.42 22.96 -11.96
N SER A 48 -19.16 22.55 -11.81
CA SER A 48 -18.13 23.26 -11.04
C SER A 48 -16.75 22.86 -11.55
N GLU A 49 -16.05 23.81 -12.17
CA GLU A 49 -14.73 23.59 -12.75
C GLU A 49 -13.66 23.29 -11.67
N GLU A 50 -13.78 23.93 -10.51
CA GLU A 50 -12.85 23.78 -9.39
C GLU A 50 -12.93 22.39 -8.74
N LEU A 51 -14.15 21.88 -8.54
CA LEU A 51 -14.35 20.50 -8.08
C LEU A 51 -13.85 19.49 -9.12
N SER A 52 -14.15 19.72 -10.40
CA SER A 52 -13.68 18.87 -11.49
C SER A 52 -12.15 18.75 -11.51
N LYS A 53 -11.42 19.88 -11.42
CA LYS A 53 -9.95 19.88 -11.36
C LYS A 53 -9.41 19.07 -10.17
N LYS A 54 -10.02 19.21 -8.99
CA LYS A 54 -9.64 18.40 -7.81
C LYS A 54 -9.85 16.91 -8.03
N PHE A 55 -10.98 16.49 -8.59
CA PHE A 55 -11.27 15.08 -8.87
C PHE A 55 -10.41 14.49 -9.99
N THR A 56 -10.09 15.28 -11.02
CA THR A 56 -9.15 14.90 -12.08
C THR A 56 -7.75 14.71 -11.53
N PHE A 57 -7.27 15.63 -10.69
CA PHE A 57 -5.97 15.56 -10.05
C PHE A 57 -5.83 14.32 -9.16
N TRP A 58 -6.81 14.08 -8.28
CA TRP A 58 -6.86 12.86 -7.47
C TRP A 58 -6.95 11.59 -8.30
N GLY A 59 -7.75 11.61 -9.38
CA GLY A 59 -7.87 10.50 -10.31
C GLY A 59 -6.55 10.19 -11.00
N LEU A 60 -5.80 11.21 -11.44
CA LEU A 60 -4.48 11.05 -12.06
C LEU A 60 -3.47 10.44 -11.08
N ILE A 61 -3.40 10.95 -9.85
CA ILE A 61 -2.51 10.39 -8.83
C ILE A 61 -2.81 8.90 -8.62
N GLN A 62 -4.10 8.55 -8.45
CA GLN A 62 -4.50 7.15 -8.30
C GLN A 62 -4.17 6.29 -9.53
N LEU A 63 -4.25 6.86 -10.74
CA LEU A 63 -3.87 6.18 -11.97
C LEU A 63 -2.38 5.84 -11.97
N PHE A 64 -1.53 6.84 -11.71
CA PHE A 64 -0.08 6.67 -11.70
C PHE A 64 0.37 5.73 -10.57
N THR A 65 -0.18 5.89 -9.37
CA THR A 65 0.09 4.97 -8.26
C THR A 65 -0.36 3.55 -8.57
N GLY A 66 -1.56 3.38 -9.13
CA GLY A 66 -2.09 2.07 -9.51
C GLY A 66 -1.25 1.38 -10.58
N LEU A 67 -0.80 2.14 -11.58
CA LEU A 67 0.07 1.64 -12.63
C LEU A 67 1.47 1.28 -12.09
N PHE A 68 2.04 2.13 -11.25
CA PHE A 68 3.34 1.90 -10.60
C PHE A 68 3.34 0.62 -9.76
N LEU A 69 2.24 0.36 -9.05
CA LEU A 69 2.03 -0.88 -8.28
C LEU A 69 2.03 -2.15 -9.14
N ILE A 70 1.53 -2.07 -10.38
CA ILE A 70 1.46 -3.21 -11.30
C ILE A 70 2.79 -3.42 -12.03
N VAL A 71 3.49 -2.34 -12.41
CA VAL A 71 4.75 -2.42 -13.17
C VAL A 71 5.87 -3.00 -12.32
N SER A 72 5.96 -2.63 -11.04
CA SER A 72 7.05 -3.06 -10.15
C SER A 72 6.54 -3.51 -8.78
N PRO A 73 5.75 -4.60 -8.70
CA PRO A 73 5.14 -5.04 -7.46
C PRO A 73 6.16 -5.46 -6.40
N LEU A 74 7.29 -6.04 -6.83
CA LEU A 74 8.39 -6.41 -5.94
C LEU A 74 9.05 -5.19 -5.28
N SER A 75 9.27 -4.10 -6.02
CA SER A 75 9.85 -2.88 -5.45
C SER A 75 8.96 -2.28 -4.37
N ILE A 76 7.64 -2.25 -4.57
CA ILE A 76 6.71 -1.76 -3.55
C ILE A 76 6.77 -2.63 -2.30
N SER A 77 6.78 -3.95 -2.46
CA SER A 77 6.83 -4.85 -1.31
C SER A 77 8.13 -4.73 -0.53
N VAL A 78 9.27 -4.60 -1.21
CA VAL A 78 10.56 -4.33 -0.56
C VAL A 78 10.54 -2.97 0.13
N PHE A 79 9.95 -1.95 -0.50
CA PHE A 79 9.79 -0.61 0.09
C PHE A 79 8.93 -0.63 1.36
N LEU A 80 7.81 -1.38 1.36
CA LEU A 80 6.96 -1.58 2.54
C LEU A 80 7.73 -2.27 3.68
N LEU A 81 8.55 -3.27 3.36
CA LEU A 81 9.40 -3.92 4.36
C LEU A 81 10.44 -2.97 4.96
N HIS A 82 11.00 -2.05 4.16
CA HIS A 82 11.92 -1.03 4.67
C HIS A 82 11.21 -0.04 5.60
N ILE A 83 10.01 0.41 5.26
CA ILE A 83 9.20 1.28 6.13
C ILE A 83 8.87 0.56 7.45
N LEU A 84 8.46 -0.70 7.36
CA LEU A 84 8.13 -1.51 8.54
C LEU A 84 9.38 -1.73 9.42
N GLY A 85 10.53 -2.02 8.81
CA GLY A 85 11.81 -2.14 9.51
C GLY A 85 12.21 -0.86 10.21
N LEU A 86 12.00 0.31 9.57
CA LEU A 86 12.29 1.61 10.16
C LEU A 86 11.36 1.92 11.35
N PHE A 87 10.08 1.53 11.27
CA PHE A 87 9.14 1.66 12.39
C PHE A 87 9.56 0.80 13.60
N PHE A 88 9.89 -0.47 13.35
CA PHE A 88 10.42 -1.35 14.40
C PHE A 88 11.74 -0.86 14.97
N PHE A 89 12.60 -0.28 14.14
CA PHE A 89 13.86 0.31 14.58
C PHE A 89 13.62 1.48 15.54
N ILE A 90 12.72 2.41 15.20
CA ILE A 90 12.36 3.54 16.07
C ILE A 90 11.82 3.04 17.42
N ILE A 91 10.88 2.10 17.39
CA ILE A 91 10.30 1.51 18.61
C ILE A 91 11.39 0.79 19.42
N GLY A 92 12.26 0.02 18.77
CA GLY A 92 13.36 -0.69 19.42
C GLY A 92 14.32 0.28 20.12
N VAL A 93 14.69 1.37 19.46
CA VAL A 93 15.53 2.43 20.05
C VAL A 93 14.83 3.09 21.23
N GLN A 94 13.54 3.40 21.12
CA GLN A 94 12.76 3.97 22.23
C GLN A 94 12.69 3.01 23.42
N SER A 95 12.42 1.73 23.18
CA SER A 95 12.37 0.69 24.19
C SER A 95 13.72 0.51 24.89
N LEU A 96 14.83 0.50 24.13
CA LEU A 96 16.17 0.38 24.67
C LEU A 96 16.57 1.59 25.51
N ARG A 97 16.21 2.80 25.07
CA ARG A 97 16.43 4.04 25.84
C ARG A 97 15.66 4.03 27.15
N LEU A 98 14.43 3.52 27.16
CA LEU A 98 13.58 3.42 28.34
C LEU A 98 14.13 2.37 29.32
N PHE A 99 14.59 1.22 28.81
CA PHE A 99 15.26 0.18 29.61
C PHE A 99 16.54 0.69 30.28
N LEU A 100 17.42 1.38 29.53
CA LEU A 100 18.65 1.95 30.08
C LEU A 100 18.36 3.01 31.15
N LYS A 101 17.30 3.81 30.97
CA LYS A 101 16.92 4.82 31.96
C LYS A 101 16.47 4.18 33.28
N LEU A 102 15.71 3.08 33.23
CA LEU A 102 15.27 2.35 34.41
C LEU A 102 16.43 1.69 35.17
N HIS A 103 17.45 1.21 34.46
CA HIS A 103 18.59 0.53 35.10
C HIS A 103 19.66 1.50 35.64
N ASN A 104 19.65 2.76 35.21
CA ASN A 104 20.61 3.78 35.65
C ASN A 104 20.06 4.66 36.79
N GLU A 105 18.83 4.39 37.25
CA GLU A 105 18.17 5.00 38.42
C GLU A 105 18.18 4.07 39.66
N GLU A 106 18.82 2.89 39.58
CA GLU A 106 19.24 2.04 40.72
C GLU A 106 20.69 2.34 41.13
#